data_AF-A0A438JL10-F1
#
_entry.id   AF-A0A438JL10-F1
#
_cell.length_a   1.000
_cell.length_b   1.000
_cell.length_c   1.000
_cell.angle_alpha   90.00
_cell.angle_beta   90.00
_cell.angle_gamma   90.00
#
_symmetry.space_group_name_H-M   'P 1'
#
loop_
_entity.id
_entity.type
_entity.pdbx_description
1 polymer ?
#
loop_
_entity_poly.entity_id
_entity_poly.type
_entity_poly.pdbx_seq_one_letter_code
_entity_poly.pdbx_strand_id
1 'polypeptide(L)' 'MSLCSDNCRMPITVYMYDKDSGGLIAIAEYGQEYGKENPIRVLYHGFGHYESLQIPGKKGAKSRL' A
#
# COMPACT_ATOMS: atom_id res chain seq x y z
N MET A 1 8.11 8.36 -11.19
CA MET A 1 8.55 7.49 -10.07
C MET A 1 8.96 6.16 -10.69
N SER A 2 10.25 5.98 -10.98
CA SER A 2 10.76 4.67 -11.42
C SER A 2 10.75 3.78 -10.19
N LEU A 3 9.67 3.03 -9.99
CA LEU A 3 9.67 1.93 -9.03
C LEU A 3 10.86 1.05 -9.43
N CYS A 4 11.80 0.79 -8.53
CA CYS A 4 12.92 -0.12 -8.78
C CYS A 4 12.35 -1.50 -9.15
N SER A 5 12.12 -1.72 -10.45
CA SER A 5 11.12 -2.69 -10.95
C SER A 5 11.66 -4.10 -11.12
N ASP A 6 12.93 -4.36 -10.84
CA ASP A 6 13.52 -5.68 -11.08
C ASP A 6 13.71 -6.53 -9.81
N ASN A 7 13.58 -5.98 -8.59
CA ASN A 7 13.83 -6.77 -7.37
C ASN A 7 12.95 -6.44 -6.16
N CYS A 8 11.86 -5.70 -6.33
CA CYS A 8 10.93 -5.44 -5.24
C CYS A 8 9.89 -6.58 -5.14
N ARG A 9 10.24 -7.67 -4.43
CA ARG A 9 9.33 -8.79 -4.14
C ARG A 9 8.32 -8.48 -3.01
N MET A 10 7.81 -7.26 -2.96
CA MET A 10 6.80 -6.85 -1.99
C MET A 10 5.59 -6.29 -2.73
N PRO A 11 4.37 -6.63 -2.31
CA PRO A 11 3.18 -6.03 -2.89
C PRO A 11 3.18 -4.52 -2.65
N ILE A 12 2.62 -3.77 -3.60
CA ILE A 12 2.45 -2.32 -3.51
C ILE A 12 0.96 -2.02 -3.53
N THR A 13 0.50 -1.21 -2.58
CA THR A 13 -0.87 -0.70 -2.56
C THR A 13 -0.86 0.82 -2.63
N VAL A 14 -1.55 1.36 -3.62
CA VAL A 14 -1.73 2.79 -3.81
C VAL A 14 -3.05 3.21 -3.18
N TYR A 15 -2.99 4.15 -2.24
CA TYR A 15 -4.16 4.75 -1.60
C TYR A 15 -4.43 6.15 -2.16
N MET A 16 -5.68 6.57 -2.09
CA MET A 16 -6.11 7.94 -2.32
C MET A 16 -7.09 8.35 -1.23
N TYR A 17 -7.08 9.63 -0.84
CA TYR A 17 -8.15 10.16 0.00
C TYR A 17 -9.40 10.40 -0.85
N ASP A 18 -10.45 9.66 -0.55
CA ASP A 18 -11.75 9.79 -1.18
C ASP A 18 -12.71 10.50 -0.23
N LYS A 19 -13.26 11.63 -0.70
CA LYS A 19 -14.14 12.48 0.10
C LYS A 19 -15.50 11.82 0.32
N ASP A 20 -15.98 11.06 -0.66
CA ASP A 20 -17.28 10.40 -0.61
C ASP A 20 -17.27 9.23 0.39
N SER A 21 -16.16 8.50 0.46
CA SER A 21 -15.89 7.46 1.46
C SER A 21 -15.47 8.01 2.82
N GLY A 22 -15.19 9.31 2.92
CA GLY A 22 -14.70 9.97 4.14
C GLY A 22 -13.33 9.48 4.61
N GLY A 23 -12.50 8.91 3.72
CA GLY A 23 -11.29 8.19 4.13
C GLY A 23 -10.37 7.74 3.00
N LEU A 24 -9.36 6.94 3.35
CA LEU A 24 -8.42 6.37 2.41
C LEU A 24 -9.00 5.13 1.72
N ILE A 25 -9.00 5.12 0.39
CA ILE A 25 -9.38 3.96 -0.42
C ILE A 25 -8.17 3.45 -1.20
N ALA A 26 -8.08 2.13 -1.40
CA ALA A 26 -7.10 1.54 -2.30
C ALA A 26 -7.57 1.72 -3.74
N ILE A 27 -6.72 2.30 -4.59
CA ILE A 27 -7.03 2.58 -6.01
C ILE A 27 -6.23 1.71 -6.98
N ALA A 28 -5.15 1.08 -6.52
CA ALA A 28 -4.38 0.12 -7.30
C ALA A 28 -3.57 -0.81 -6.40
N GLU A 29 -3.38 -2.04 -6.86
CA GLU A 29 -2.56 -3.06 -6.21
C GLU A 29 -1.65 -3.73 -7.23
N TYR A 30 -0.37 -3.91 -6.87
CA TYR A 30 0.65 -4.53 -7.70
C TYR A 30 1.44 -5.56 -6.89
N GLY A 31 2.03 -6.54 -7.57
CA GLY A 31 2.91 -7.51 -6.91
C GLY A 31 2.19 -8.45 -5.95
N GLN A 32 0.88 -8.69 -6.15
CA GLN A 32 0.10 -9.62 -5.34
C GLN A 32 0.62 -11.07 -5.45
N GLU A 33 1.31 -11.38 -6.55
CA GLU A 33 2.05 -12.62 -6.77
C GLU A 33 3.21 -12.83 -5.79
N TYR A 34 3.73 -11.76 -5.17
CA TYR A 34 4.79 -11.84 -4.18
C TYR A 34 4.26 -12.03 -2.74
N GLY A 35 2.94 -12.05 -2.57
CA GLY A 35 2.25 -12.19 -1.29
C GLY A 35 1.31 -11.02 -1.01
N LYS A 36 0.66 -11.07 0.15
CA LYS A 36 -0.26 -10.02 0.65
C LYS A 36 0.21 -9.36 1.94
N GLU A 37 1.34 -9.83 2.45
CA GLU A 37 1.85 -9.39 3.74
C GLU A 37 2.69 -8.13 3.59
N ASN A 38 2.48 -7.18 4.52
CA ASN A 38 3.26 -5.96 4.65
C ASN A 38 3.54 -5.22 3.32
N PRO A 39 2.49 -4.85 2.56
CA PRO A 39 2.70 -4.11 1.32
C PRO A 39 3.41 -2.79 1.58
N ILE A 40 4.22 -2.37 0.61
CA ILE A 40 4.63 -0.98 0.49
C ILE A 40 3.36 -0.20 0.18
N ARG A 41 3.06 0.79 1.03
CA ARG A 41 1.85 1.59 0.88
C ARG A 41 2.25 3.01 0.56
N VAL A 42 1.61 3.55 -0.47
CA VAL A 42 1.83 4.93 -0.91
C VAL A 42 0.50 5.65 -0.99
N LEU A 43 0.51 6.93 -0.65
CA LEU A 43 -0.63 7.84 -0.76
C LEU A 43 -0.44 8.69 -2.01
N TYR A 44 -1.43 8.66 -2.90
CA TYR A 44 -1.49 9.49 -4.09
C TYR A 44 -2.25 10.79 -3.78
N HIS A 45 -1.61 11.93 -4.03
CA HIS A 45 -2.19 13.25 -3.80
C HIS A 45 -2.72 13.94 -5.08
N GLY A 46 -2.55 13.32 -6.25
CA GLY A 46 -2.75 13.99 -7.54
C GLY A 46 -1.43 14.46 -8.17
N PHE A 47 -1.49 14.86 -9.44
CA PHE A 47 -0.36 15.48 -10.17
C PHE A 47 0.94 14.66 -10.18
N GLY A 48 0.85 13.33 -10.05
CA GLY A 48 2.02 12.44 -10.02
C GLY A 48 2.82 12.45 -8.72
N HIS A 49 2.30 13.08 -7.65
CA HIS A 49 2.94 13.09 -6.33
C HIS A 49 2.47 11.90 -5.47
N TYR A 50 3.45 11.23 -4.86
CA TYR A 50 3.25 10.09 -3.97
C TYR A 50 3.99 10.31 -2.66
N GLU A 51 3.36 9.99 -1.55
CA GLU A 51 3.97 9.97 -0.23
C GLU A 51 3.96 8.56 0.37
N SER A 52 4.95 8.22 1.19
CA SER A 52 4.96 6.93 1.89
C SER A 52 3.88 6.90 2.96
N LEU A 53 3.02 5.89 2.93
CA LEU A 53 1.94 5.73 3.90
C LEU A 53 2.29 4.64 4.92
N GLN A 54 2.65 5.04 6.13
CA GLN A 54 2.85 4.10 7.23
C GLN A 54 1.52 3.87 7.96
N ILE A 55 0.74 2.88 7.51
CA ILE A 55 -0.40 2.42 8.30
C ILE A 55 0.14 1.46 9.38
N PRO A 56 -0.05 1.73 10.68
CA PRO A 56 0.38 0.81 11.72
C PRO A 56 -0.24 -0.55 11.43
N GLY A 57 0.61 -1.55 11.16
CA GLY A 57 0.12 -2.89 10.85
C GLY A 57 -0.74 -3.37 12.01
N LYS A 58 -1.88 -4.00 11.71
CA LYS A 58 -2.40 -5.00 12.64
C LYS A 58 -1.27 -6.01 12.75
N LYS A 59 -0.48 -5.96 13.84
CA LYS A 59 0.34 -7.10 14.24
C LYS A 59 -0.61 -8.26 14.14
N GLY A 60 -0.38 -9.18 13.19
CA GLY A 60 -1.22 -10.36 13.02
C GLY A 60 -1.50 -10.88 14.41
N ALA A 61 -2.78 -11.02 14.77
CA ALA A 61 -3.17 -11.50 16.08
C ALA A 61 -2.30 -12.72 16.35
N LYS A 62 -1.38 -12.61 17.32
CA LYS A 62 -0.51 -13.72 17.70
C LYS A 62 -1.48 -14.85 18.03
N SER A 63 -1.56 -15.85 17.15
CA SER A 63 -2.22 -17.09 17.50
C SER A 63 -1.44 -17.63 18.68
N ARG A 64 -2.00 -17.47 19.88
CA ARG A 64 -1.49 -18.12 21.09
C ARG A 64 -1.75 -19.60 20.86
N LEU A 65 -0.71 -20.33 20.48
CA LEU A 65 -0.66 -21.78 20.66
C LEU A 65 -0.25 -22.06 22.11
#